data_AF-Q97DW7-F1
#
_entry.id   AF-Q97DW7-F1
#
_cell.length_a   1.000
_cell.length_b   1.000
_cell.length_c   1.000
_cell.angle_alpha   90.00
_cell.angle_beta   90.00
_cell.angle_gamma   90.00
#
_symmetry.space_group_name_H-M   'P 1'
#
loop_
_entity.id
_entity.type
_entity.pdbx_description
1 polymer ?
#
loop_
_entity_poly.entity_id
_entity_poly.type
_entity_poly.pdbx_seq_one_letter_code
_entity_poly.pdbx_strand_id
1 'polypeptide(L)'
;MVKVFLKLDHGTPQYACSSCSNCNSVYGKSMCKIKSRGCCWYFPKFTLYEIHKMSKNNLGRETLRKILNIQSTKIYNYYIHAKGYFDKTSFNKYISSNNQYEDVKDKSIFFRACPFVEPEKGCALPQQYRSFVCNFFICEEVKKVLKGNSEFRDYIKECNSYVRWIDWENVALRAMLDEKNINLVDNFNEVIEFLSEVPLENFEFRKLKELKVAGE
;
A
#
# COMPACT_ATOMS: atom_id res chain seq x y z
N MET A 1 -21.82 2.56 -13.55
CA MET A 1 -22.07 2.80 -12.11
C MET A 1 -20.81 2.48 -11.32
N VAL A 2 -20.28 3.46 -10.60
CA VAL A 2 -19.13 3.32 -9.70
C VAL A 2 -19.63 2.89 -8.32
N LYS A 3 -19.10 1.80 -7.78
CA LYS A 3 -19.35 1.34 -6.42
C LYS A 3 -18.06 1.43 -5.60
N VAL A 4 -18.15 1.95 -4.38
CA VAL A 4 -17.05 1.90 -3.40
C VAL A 4 -17.58 1.33 -2.09
N PHE A 5 -16.87 0.35 -1.54
CA PHE A 5 -17.22 -0.28 -0.27
C PHE A 5 -15.99 -0.71 0.53
N LEU A 6 -16.14 -0.76 1.85
CA LEU A 6 -15.15 -1.34 2.75
C LEU A 6 -15.26 -2.86 2.75
N LYS A 7 -14.16 -3.54 2.44
CA LYS A 7 -13.97 -4.98 2.62
C LYS A 7 -13.02 -5.21 3.78
N LEU A 8 -13.29 -6.22 4.61
CA LEU A 8 -12.36 -6.71 5.62
C LEU A 8 -11.82 -8.07 5.18
N ASP A 9 -10.51 -8.26 5.28
CA ASP A 9 -9.81 -9.51 4.99
C ASP A 9 -8.90 -9.85 6.18
N HIS A 10 -9.27 -10.88 6.96
CA HIS A 10 -8.59 -11.20 8.23
C HIS A 10 -8.39 -9.98 9.14
N GLY A 11 -9.42 -9.14 9.30
CA GLY A 11 -9.36 -7.89 10.08
C GLY A 11 -8.63 -6.74 9.37
N THR A 12 -7.99 -6.98 8.23
CA THR A 12 -7.33 -5.92 7.44
C THR A 12 -8.34 -5.24 6.51
N PRO A 13 -8.52 -3.91 6.65
CA PRO A 13 -9.45 -3.14 5.84
C PRO A 13 -8.94 -2.88 4.42
N GLN A 14 -9.86 -2.77 3.46
CA GLN A 14 -9.58 -2.37 2.08
C GLN A 14 -10.77 -1.62 1.49
N TYR A 15 -10.49 -0.52 0.77
CA TYR A 15 -11.50 0.07 -0.12
C TYR A 15 -11.50 -0.64 -1.46
N ALA A 16 -12.60 -1.32 -1.75
CA ALA A 16 -12.85 -1.92 -3.04
C ALA A 16 -13.61 -0.93 -3.92
N CYS A 17 -13.25 -0.87 -5.21
CA CYS A 17 -13.93 -0.06 -6.21
C CYS A 17 -14.28 -0.90 -7.43
N SER A 18 -15.55 -0.90 -7.85
CA SER A 18 -16.00 -1.70 -8.99
C SER A 18 -15.44 -1.23 -10.33
N SER A 19 -14.96 0.01 -10.42
CA SER A 19 -14.40 0.56 -11.66
C SER A 19 -12.92 0.18 -11.88
N CYS A 20 -12.26 -0.40 -10.88
CA CYS A 20 -10.83 -0.72 -10.98
C CYS A 20 -10.52 -1.90 -11.92
N SER A 21 -11.45 -2.85 -12.10
CA SER A 21 -11.21 -4.06 -12.90
C SER A 21 -11.15 -3.79 -14.41
N ASN A 22 -11.93 -2.81 -14.90
CA ASN A 22 -11.98 -2.39 -16.32
C ASN A 22 -11.52 -0.93 -16.47
N CYS A 23 -10.50 -0.55 -15.72
CA CYS A 23 -10.09 0.84 -15.57
C CYS A 23 -9.33 1.35 -16.80
N ASN A 24 -9.83 2.42 -17.42
CA ASN A 24 -9.16 3.16 -18.50
C ASN A 24 -8.38 4.39 -18.00
N SER A 25 -8.17 4.48 -16.68
CA SER A 25 -7.53 5.62 -16.03
C SER A 25 -6.14 5.88 -16.58
N VAL A 26 -5.80 7.17 -16.72
CA VAL A 26 -4.43 7.56 -17.03
C VAL A 26 -3.46 7.05 -15.95
N TYR A 27 -3.88 7.01 -14.68
CA TYR A 27 -3.06 6.50 -13.57
C TYR A 27 -2.70 5.02 -13.67
N GLY A 28 -3.49 4.24 -14.41
CA GLY A 28 -3.23 2.83 -14.69
C GLY A 28 -2.23 2.59 -15.82
N LYS A 29 -1.94 3.62 -16.62
CA LYS A 29 -1.02 3.52 -17.77
C LYS A 29 0.41 3.27 -17.28
N SER A 30 1.11 2.39 -17.99
CA SER A 30 2.50 2.07 -17.73
C SER A 30 3.35 2.26 -18.97
N MET A 31 4.37 3.10 -18.84
CA MET A 31 5.41 3.30 -19.85
C MET A 31 6.63 2.41 -19.58
N CYS A 32 6.63 1.65 -18.48
CA CYS A 32 7.63 0.63 -18.16
C CYS A 32 7.54 -0.62 -19.06
N LYS A 33 8.45 -1.57 -18.83
CA LYS A 33 8.37 -2.96 -19.36
C LYS A 33 7.06 -3.66 -18.96
N ILE A 34 6.61 -3.48 -17.72
CA ILE A 34 5.36 -4.07 -17.22
C ILE A 34 4.19 -3.19 -17.66
N LYS A 35 3.41 -3.63 -18.65
CA LYS A 35 2.29 -2.85 -19.21
C LYS A 35 1.04 -2.92 -18.34
N SER A 36 0.67 -4.11 -17.87
CA SER A 36 -0.54 -4.39 -17.09
C SER A 36 -0.35 -4.29 -15.58
N ARG A 37 0.25 -3.18 -15.08
CA ARG A 37 0.50 -3.00 -13.64
C ARG A 37 -0.65 -2.34 -12.86
N GLY A 38 -1.67 -1.84 -13.55
CA GLY A 38 -2.71 -1.01 -12.96
C GLY A 38 -2.14 0.20 -12.22
N CYS A 39 -2.72 0.57 -11.08
CA CYS A 39 -2.25 1.69 -10.26
C CYS A 39 -1.04 1.34 -9.35
N CYS A 40 -0.36 0.21 -9.57
CA CYS A 40 0.72 -0.27 -8.70
C CYS A 40 2.08 0.38 -9.04
N TRP A 41 2.22 1.69 -8.79
CA TRP A 41 3.48 2.45 -8.96
C TRP A 41 4.20 2.74 -7.63
N TYR A 42 3.55 2.49 -6.49
CA TYR A 42 4.10 2.74 -5.16
C TYR A 42 5.17 1.71 -4.78
N PHE A 43 6.23 2.17 -4.10
CA PHE A 43 7.26 1.30 -3.52
C PHE A 43 6.93 1.12 -2.03
N PRO A 44 6.48 -0.08 -1.62
CA PRO A 44 5.97 -0.26 -0.28
C PRO A 44 7.06 -0.16 0.79
N LYS A 45 6.72 0.62 1.82
CA LYS A 45 7.35 0.57 3.13
C LYS A 45 6.50 -0.30 4.03
N PHE A 46 7.13 -1.27 4.67
CA PHE A 46 6.56 -2.12 5.71
C PHE A 46 7.11 -1.60 7.03
N THR A 47 6.26 -0.95 7.82
CA THR A 47 6.63 -0.44 9.14
C THR A 47 6.59 -1.57 10.17
N LEU A 48 6.91 -1.27 11.43
CA LEU A 48 6.81 -2.25 12.51
C LEU A 48 5.42 -2.90 12.59
N TYR A 49 4.35 -2.14 12.34
CA TYR A 49 3.00 -2.69 12.28
C TYR A 49 2.82 -3.80 11.23
N GLU A 50 3.25 -3.58 9.98
CA GLU A 50 3.15 -4.66 8.97
C GLU A 50 4.07 -5.84 9.30
N ILE A 51 5.27 -5.58 9.81
CA ILE A 51 6.24 -6.62 10.19
C ILE A 51 5.71 -7.44 11.37
N HIS A 52 5.07 -6.79 12.34
CA HIS A 52 4.42 -7.41 13.50
C HIS A 52 3.28 -8.32 13.07
N LYS A 53 2.44 -7.90 12.11
CA LYS A 53 1.45 -8.80 11.52
C LYS A 53 2.10 -10.01 10.81
N MET A 54 3.21 -9.79 10.11
CA MET A 54 3.93 -10.86 9.42
C MET A 54 4.65 -11.82 10.38
N SER A 55 5.01 -11.41 11.60
CA SER A 55 5.72 -12.30 12.55
C SER A 55 4.83 -13.38 13.15
N LYS A 56 3.49 -13.21 13.11
CA LYS A 56 2.51 -14.03 13.84
C LYS A 56 2.34 -15.46 13.36
N ASN A 57 2.58 -15.74 12.09
CA ASN A 57 2.28 -17.05 11.52
C ASN A 57 3.22 -17.38 10.36
N ASN A 58 3.20 -18.65 9.95
CA ASN A 58 4.11 -19.16 8.91
C ASN A 58 3.95 -18.43 7.57
N LEU A 59 2.72 -18.11 7.16
CA LEU A 59 2.45 -17.38 5.92
C LEU A 59 3.05 -15.96 5.97
N GLY A 60 2.92 -15.29 7.11
CA GLY A 60 3.52 -13.97 7.35
C GLY A 60 5.04 -14.03 7.31
N ARG A 61 5.65 -14.98 8.03
CA ARG A 61 7.11 -15.15 8.06
C ARG A 61 7.66 -15.53 6.67
N GLU A 62 6.92 -16.30 5.88
CA GLU A 62 7.23 -16.59 4.48
C GLU A 62 7.13 -15.35 3.58
N THR A 63 6.08 -14.54 3.77
CA THR A 63 5.90 -13.28 3.05
C THR A 63 7.03 -12.30 3.35
N LEU A 64 7.42 -12.18 4.63
CA LEU A 64 8.55 -11.36 5.04
C LEU A 64 9.86 -11.81 4.39
N ARG A 65 10.12 -13.13 4.36
CA ARG A 65 11.28 -13.69 3.67
C ARG A 65 11.29 -13.35 2.18
N LYS A 66 10.14 -13.44 1.51
CA LYS A 66 9.98 -13.03 0.10
C LYS A 66 10.30 -11.55 -0.10
N ILE A 67 9.87 -10.67 0.83
CA ILE A 67 10.18 -9.23 0.79
C ILE A 67 11.69 -9.00 0.90
N LEU A 68 12.36 -9.68 1.83
CA LEU A 68 13.81 -9.55 2.05
C LEU A 68 14.65 -10.05 0.87
N ASN A 69 14.17 -11.07 0.16
CA ASN A 69 14.86 -11.64 -1.01
C ASN A 69 14.77 -10.76 -2.26
N ILE A 70 14.00 -9.68 -2.25
CA ILE A 70 14.00 -8.71 -3.36
C ILE A 70 15.30 -7.91 -3.30
N GLN A 71 16.09 -7.97 -4.37
CA GLN A 71 17.42 -7.34 -4.45
C GLN A 71 17.44 -5.84 -4.09
N SER A 72 16.35 -5.13 -4.37
CA SER A 72 16.20 -3.69 -4.13
C SER A 72 15.59 -3.35 -2.77
N THR A 73 15.36 -4.35 -1.91
CA THR A 73 14.89 -4.14 -0.54
C THR A 73 16.00 -3.53 0.33
N LYS A 74 15.61 -2.53 1.12
CA LYS A 74 16.47 -1.91 2.13
C LYS A 74 15.85 -2.04 3.50
N ILE A 75 16.64 -2.47 4.47
CA ILE A 75 16.27 -2.55 5.88
C ILE A 75 16.74 -1.27 6.56
N TYR A 76 15.87 -0.65 7.35
CA TYR A 76 16.15 0.46 8.25
C TYR A 76 15.73 0.05 9.65
N ASN A 77 16.19 0.76 10.68
CA ASN A 77 16.03 0.37 12.08
C ASN A 77 14.59 -0.05 12.45
N TYR A 78 13.56 0.59 11.88
CA TYR A 78 12.15 0.34 12.21
C TYR A 78 11.22 0.19 11.00
N TYR A 79 11.76 0.01 9.80
CA TYR A 79 10.95 -0.33 8.64
C TYR A 79 11.77 -1.00 7.53
N ILE A 80 11.08 -1.73 6.67
CA ILE A 80 11.65 -2.35 5.47
C ILE A 80 11.07 -1.63 4.25
N HIS A 81 11.91 -1.25 3.30
CA HIS A 81 11.48 -0.58 2.06
C HIS A 81 11.82 -1.47 0.86
N ALA A 82 10.80 -2.09 0.27
CA ALA A 82 10.94 -2.85 -0.96
C ALA A 82 10.85 -1.89 -2.15
N LYS A 83 12.01 -1.45 -2.65
CA LYS A 83 12.05 -0.53 -3.79
C LYS A 83 11.67 -1.27 -5.07
N GLY A 84 10.80 -0.69 -5.87
CA GLY A 84 10.42 -1.25 -7.15
C GLY A 84 11.34 -0.80 -8.28
N TYR A 85 10.89 -1.09 -9.50
CA TYR A 85 11.53 -0.66 -10.73
C TYR A 85 11.20 0.81 -11.01
N PHE A 86 12.21 1.61 -11.39
CA PHE A 86 12.04 2.97 -11.91
C PHE A 86 12.86 3.16 -13.18
N ASP A 87 12.19 3.36 -14.32
CA ASP A 87 12.82 3.66 -15.59
C ASP A 87 13.21 5.14 -15.68
N LYS A 88 14.30 5.50 -14.99
CA LYS A 88 14.79 6.88 -14.93
C LYS A 88 15.18 7.42 -16.32
N THR A 89 15.71 6.56 -17.19
CA THR A 89 16.14 6.96 -18.54
C THR A 89 14.95 7.35 -19.40
N SER A 90 13.91 6.53 -19.46
CA SER A 90 12.69 6.84 -20.22
C SER A 90 11.92 8.00 -19.59
N PHE A 91 11.88 8.08 -18.25
CA PHE A 91 11.29 9.23 -17.55
C PHE A 91 11.97 10.54 -17.94
N ASN A 92 13.31 10.60 -17.91
CA ASN A 92 14.07 11.80 -18.27
C ASN A 92 13.83 12.23 -19.73
N LYS A 93 13.73 11.26 -20.66
CA LYS A 93 13.35 11.54 -22.05
C LYS A 93 11.94 12.11 -22.16
N TYR A 94 10.99 11.53 -21.41
CA TYR A 94 9.59 11.96 -21.41
C TYR A 94 9.40 13.38 -20.86
N ILE A 95 10.02 13.73 -19.73
CA ILE A 95 9.92 15.08 -19.15
C ILE A 95 10.59 16.16 -20.00
N SER A 96 11.48 15.76 -20.91
CA SER A 96 12.15 16.66 -21.86
C SER A 96 11.36 16.82 -23.17
N SER A 97 10.25 16.11 -23.34
CA SER A 97 9.40 16.15 -24.55
C SER A 97 8.21 17.10 -24.38
N ASN A 98 7.63 17.59 -25.48
CA ASN A 98 6.43 18.44 -25.44
C ASN A 98 5.10 17.67 -25.25
N ASN A 99 5.12 16.32 -25.28
CA ASN A 99 3.91 15.48 -25.26
C ASN A 99 3.68 14.87 -23.88
N GLN A 100 3.42 15.72 -22.88
CA GLN A 100 3.22 15.29 -21.50
C GLN A 100 1.74 15.32 -21.11
N TYR A 101 1.27 14.31 -20.39
CA TYR A 101 -0.03 14.35 -19.73
C TYR A 101 -0.03 15.47 -18.67
N GLU A 102 -0.83 16.52 -18.89
CA GLU A 102 -0.92 17.67 -17.99
C GLU A 102 -1.69 17.36 -16.70
N ASP A 103 -2.70 16.48 -16.78
CA ASP A 103 -3.58 16.16 -15.66
C ASP A 103 -2.94 15.34 -14.52
N VAL A 104 -1.72 14.83 -14.73
CA VAL A 104 -1.01 14.00 -13.76
C VAL A 104 0.16 14.78 -13.16
N LYS A 105 0.00 15.17 -11.88
CA LYS A 105 1.00 15.95 -11.11
C LYS A 105 2.36 15.24 -11.01
N ASP A 106 2.37 13.98 -10.55
CA ASP A 106 3.59 13.18 -10.49
C ASP A 106 3.70 12.29 -11.74
N LYS A 107 4.45 12.78 -12.74
CA LYS A 107 4.68 12.05 -13.99
C LYS A 107 5.57 10.82 -13.82
N SER A 108 6.28 10.68 -12.70
CA SER A 108 7.15 9.52 -12.47
C SER A 108 6.37 8.22 -12.29
N ILE A 109 5.08 8.29 -11.96
CA ILE A 109 4.22 7.12 -11.78
C ILE A 109 4.18 6.23 -13.03
N PHE A 110 4.24 6.81 -14.23
CA PHE A 110 4.20 6.06 -15.49
C PHE A 110 5.43 5.18 -15.70
N PHE A 111 6.53 5.52 -15.02
CA PHE A 111 7.84 4.91 -15.15
C PHE A 111 8.23 4.10 -13.91
N ARG A 112 7.30 3.89 -12.98
CA ARG A 112 7.49 3.08 -11.78
C ARG A 112 6.63 1.81 -11.80
N ALA A 113 7.17 0.74 -11.24
CA ALA A 113 6.42 -0.47 -10.95
C ALA A 113 6.81 -1.02 -9.58
N CYS A 114 5.82 -1.30 -8.74
CA CYS A 114 5.97 -1.99 -7.46
C CYS A 114 6.66 -3.35 -7.69
N PRO A 115 7.56 -3.81 -6.80
CA PRO A 115 8.25 -5.10 -7.00
C PRO A 115 7.33 -6.31 -6.83
N PHE A 116 6.11 -6.12 -6.31
CA PHE A 116 5.11 -7.18 -6.11
C PHE A 116 4.07 -7.25 -7.21
N VAL A 117 4.22 -6.48 -8.29
CA VAL A 117 3.30 -6.58 -9.41
C VAL A 117 3.64 -7.79 -10.28
N GLU A 118 2.68 -8.70 -10.40
CA GLU A 118 2.68 -9.77 -11.37
C GLU A 118 1.82 -9.34 -12.57
N PRO A 119 2.38 -9.30 -13.79
CA PRO A 119 1.60 -9.00 -14.99
C PRO A 119 0.35 -9.86 -15.06
N GLU A 120 -0.79 -9.24 -15.33
CA GLU A 120 -2.12 -9.88 -15.49
C GLU A 120 -2.70 -10.55 -14.22
N LYS A 121 -1.90 -10.78 -13.17
CA LYS A 121 -2.33 -11.38 -11.90
C LYS A 121 -2.53 -10.36 -10.78
N GLY A 122 -1.90 -9.19 -10.88
CA GLY A 122 -2.00 -8.12 -9.90
C GLY A 122 -0.94 -8.21 -8.81
N CYS A 123 -1.30 -7.94 -7.56
CA CYS A 123 -0.34 -7.87 -6.46
C CYS A 123 -0.08 -9.25 -5.85
N ALA A 124 1.18 -9.68 -5.84
CA ALA A 124 1.63 -10.94 -5.24
C ALA A 124 1.61 -10.95 -3.70
N LEU A 125 1.49 -9.79 -3.05
CA LEU A 125 1.36 -9.73 -1.59
C LEU A 125 -0.04 -10.15 -1.15
N PRO A 126 -0.15 -11.03 -0.12
CA PRO A 126 -1.41 -11.27 0.56
C PRO A 126 -2.00 -9.97 1.10
N GLN A 127 -3.33 -9.81 1.02
CA GLN A 127 -4.01 -8.56 1.30
C GLN A 127 -3.79 -8.06 2.73
N GLN A 128 -3.78 -8.96 3.70
CA GLN A 128 -3.54 -8.66 5.12
C GLN A 128 -2.15 -8.08 5.43
N TYR A 129 -1.18 -8.26 4.53
CA TYR A 129 0.21 -7.79 4.69
C TYR A 129 0.55 -6.56 3.84
N ARG A 130 -0.43 -6.03 3.10
CA ARG A 130 -0.26 -4.78 2.34
C ARG A 130 -0.33 -3.58 3.29
N SER A 131 0.49 -2.57 3.02
CA SER A 131 0.39 -1.28 3.73
C SER A 131 -0.97 -0.62 3.52
N PHE A 132 -1.40 0.23 4.45
CA PHE A 132 -2.64 0.99 4.32
C PHE A 132 -2.71 1.79 3.01
N VAL A 133 -1.58 2.29 2.52
CA VAL A 133 -1.49 3.02 1.25
C VAL A 133 -2.05 2.18 0.10
N CYS A 134 -1.69 0.89 0.04
CA CYS A 134 -2.17 -0.02 -1.00
C CYS A 134 -3.64 -0.39 -0.80
N ASN A 135 -4.08 -0.57 0.45
CA ASN A 135 -5.41 -1.07 0.76
C ASN A 135 -6.51 0.00 0.66
N PHE A 136 -6.18 1.27 0.89
CA PHE A 136 -7.12 2.38 0.79
C PHE A 136 -6.96 3.23 -0.46
N PHE A 137 -6.09 2.82 -1.39
CA PHE A 137 -5.86 3.59 -2.61
C PHE A 137 -7.13 3.69 -3.45
N ILE A 138 -7.59 4.92 -3.66
CA ILE A 138 -8.60 5.31 -4.65
C ILE A 138 -7.98 6.40 -5.52
N CYS A 139 -8.03 6.26 -6.84
CA CYS A 139 -7.42 7.23 -7.76
C CYS A 139 -8.22 8.54 -7.80
N GLU A 140 -7.57 9.62 -8.25
CA GLU A 140 -8.18 10.96 -8.28
C GLU A 140 -9.42 11.02 -9.19
N GLU A 141 -9.47 10.24 -10.26
CA GLU A 141 -10.65 10.15 -11.14
C GLU A 141 -11.87 9.62 -10.39
N VAL A 142 -11.72 8.54 -9.62
CA VAL A 142 -12.82 8.01 -8.78
C VAL A 142 -13.17 8.99 -7.67
N LYS A 143 -12.18 9.63 -7.03
CA LYS A 143 -12.44 10.66 -6.00
C LYS A 143 -13.23 11.84 -6.54
N LYS A 144 -12.99 12.27 -7.78
CA LYS A 144 -13.75 13.36 -8.43
C LYS A 144 -15.24 13.00 -8.56
N VAL A 145 -15.55 11.78 -9.00
CA VAL A 145 -16.94 11.28 -9.09
C VAL A 145 -17.59 11.22 -7.70
N LEU A 146 -16.83 10.86 -6.66
CA LEU A 146 -17.33 10.76 -5.29
C LEU A 146 -17.37 12.10 -4.53
N LYS A 147 -16.79 13.18 -5.07
CA LYS A 147 -16.61 14.46 -4.35
C LYS A 147 -17.92 15.10 -3.90
N GLY A 148 -19.00 14.88 -4.66
CA GLY A 148 -20.34 15.37 -4.34
C GLY A 148 -21.12 14.50 -3.36
N ASN A 149 -20.64 13.29 -3.06
CA ASN A 149 -21.29 12.36 -2.14
C ASN A 149 -20.85 12.67 -0.69
N SER A 150 -21.82 13.04 0.16
CA SER A 150 -21.52 13.44 1.55
C SER A 150 -20.98 12.26 2.37
N GLU A 151 -21.43 11.03 2.09
CA GLU A 151 -20.96 9.82 2.76
C GLU A 151 -19.52 9.44 2.42
N PHE A 152 -18.96 9.89 1.29
CA PHE A 152 -17.55 9.69 0.97
C PHE A 152 -16.62 10.36 1.99
N ARG A 153 -17.08 11.43 2.66
CA ARG A 153 -16.32 12.06 3.74
C ARG A 153 -16.11 11.10 4.92
N ASP A 154 -17.04 10.18 5.16
CA ASP A 154 -16.91 9.22 6.25
C ASP A 154 -15.86 8.15 5.92
N TYR A 155 -15.72 7.75 4.66
CA TYR A 155 -14.58 6.94 4.21
C TYR A 155 -13.26 7.66 4.49
N ILE A 156 -13.12 8.92 4.07
CA ILE A 156 -11.88 9.67 4.31
C ILE A 156 -11.57 9.80 5.80
N LYS A 157 -12.57 10.09 6.64
CA LYS A 157 -12.41 10.16 8.10
C LYS A 157 -11.97 8.80 8.68
N GLU A 158 -12.60 7.71 8.25
CA GLU A 158 -12.29 6.38 8.76
C GLU A 158 -10.88 5.94 8.39
N CYS A 159 -10.46 6.17 7.13
CA CYS A 159 -9.09 5.94 6.70
C CYS A 159 -8.10 6.75 7.53
N ASN A 160 -8.37 8.03 7.79
CA ASN A 160 -7.50 8.88 8.60
C ASN A 160 -7.40 8.40 10.06
N SER A 161 -8.50 7.95 10.65
CA SER A 161 -8.50 7.36 12.00
C SER A 161 -7.65 6.10 12.05
N TYR A 162 -7.78 5.22 11.05
CA TYR A 162 -6.98 4.01 10.97
C TYR A 162 -5.48 4.29 10.78
N VAL A 163 -5.12 5.26 9.93
CA VAL A 163 -3.72 5.67 9.74
C VAL A 163 -3.12 6.20 11.05
N ARG A 164 -3.85 7.04 11.79
CA ARG A 164 -3.40 7.53 13.09
C ARG A 164 -3.19 6.41 14.11
N TRP A 165 -4.06 5.40 14.08
CA TRP A 165 -3.91 4.24 14.94
C TRP A 165 -2.69 3.40 14.55
N ILE A 166 -2.43 3.18 13.24
CA ILE A 166 -1.18 2.54 12.77
C ILE A 166 0.05 3.33 13.23
N ASP A 167 0.01 4.65 13.14
CA ASP A 167 1.13 5.50 13.57
C ASP A 167 1.38 5.36 15.08
N TRP A 168 0.32 5.35 15.89
CA TRP A 168 0.41 5.08 17.32
C TRP A 168 1.02 3.70 17.62
N GLU A 169 0.55 2.66 16.92
CA GLU A 169 1.06 1.29 17.07
C GLU A 169 2.55 1.20 16.70
N ASN A 170 2.97 1.83 15.60
CA ASN A 170 4.38 1.89 15.22
C ASN A 170 5.24 2.58 16.27
N VAL A 171 4.74 3.64 16.92
CA VAL A 171 5.46 4.33 18.01
C VAL A 171 5.56 3.44 19.23
N ALA A 172 4.49 2.74 19.60
CA ALA A 172 4.49 1.81 20.74
C ALA A 172 5.47 0.65 20.52
N LEU A 173 5.41 0.00 19.35
CA LEU A 173 6.33 -1.08 18.99
C LEU A 173 7.78 -0.59 18.99
N ARG A 174 8.04 0.61 18.45
CA ARG A 174 9.38 1.20 18.47
C ARG A 174 9.89 1.40 19.90
N ALA A 175 9.08 1.95 20.80
CA ALA A 175 9.47 2.16 22.19
C ALA A 175 9.86 0.84 22.86
N MET A 176 9.12 -0.24 22.61
CA MET A 176 9.44 -1.57 23.13
C MET A 176 10.77 -2.12 22.60
N LEU A 177 11.08 -1.89 21.32
CA LEU A 177 12.37 -2.27 20.73
C LEU A 177 13.52 -1.43 21.29
N ASP A 178 13.29 -0.13 21.49
CA ASP A 178 14.27 0.81 22.04
C ASP A 178 14.62 0.48 23.50
N GLU A 179 13.63 0.10 24.33
CA GLU A 179 13.86 -0.40 25.70
C GLU A 179 14.73 -1.66 25.74
N LYS A 180 14.66 -2.49 24.70
CA LYS A 180 15.49 -3.69 24.53
C LYS A 180 16.80 -3.42 23.82
N ASN A 181 17.01 -2.19 23.32
CA ASN A 181 18.15 -1.80 22.50
C ASN A 181 18.36 -2.71 21.27
N ILE A 182 17.26 -3.08 20.61
CA ILE A 182 17.27 -3.92 19.39
C ILE A 182 16.64 -3.17 18.22
N ASN A 183 17.09 -3.46 17.00
CA ASN A 183 16.49 -2.89 15.79
C ASN A 183 16.58 -3.85 14.59
N LEU A 184 15.85 -3.55 13.50
CA LEU A 184 15.79 -4.45 12.34
C LEU A 184 17.12 -4.60 11.59
N VAL A 185 18.03 -3.63 11.67
CA VAL A 185 19.32 -3.65 10.97
C VAL A 185 20.30 -4.57 11.69
N ASP A 186 20.42 -4.39 13.01
CA ASP A 186 21.42 -5.09 13.82
C ASP A 186 20.89 -6.41 14.43
N ASN A 187 19.58 -6.52 14.64
CA ASN A 187 18.94 -7.59 15.43
C ASN A 187 17.74 -8.21 14.70
N PHE A 188 17.76 -8.34 13.38
CA PHE A 188 16.58 -8.71 12.59
C PHE A 188 15.78 -9.91 13.17
N ASN A 189 16.44 -11.06 13.38
CA ASN A 189 15.77 -12.27 13.88
C ASN A 189 15.21 -12.10 15.29
N GLU A 190 15.94 -11.42 16.16
CA GLU A 190 15.53 -11.12 17.53
C GLU A 190 14.32 -10.18 17.56
N VAL A 191 14.26 -9.19 16.66
CA VAL A 191 13.08 -8.33 16.50
C VAL A 191 11.88 -9.13 16.02
N ILE A 192 12.03 -10.01 15.02
CA ILE A 192 10.91 -10.82 14.53
C ILE A 192 10.35 -11.74 15.61
N GLU A 193 11.23 -12.35 16.41
CA GLU A 193 10.82 -13.21 17.50
C GLU A 193 10.18 -12.41 18.64
N PHE A 194 10.73 -11.26 19.02
CA PHE A 194 10.09 -10.39 19.99
C PHE A 194 8.68 -9.98 19.55
N LEU A 195 8.54 -9.53 18.30
CA LEU A 195 7.24 -9.14 17.76
C LEU A 195 6.26 -10.31 17.67
N SER A 196 6.71 -11.57 17.52
CA SER A 196 5.77 -12.71 17.50
C SER A 196 5.08 -12.94 18.83
N GLU A 197 5.71 -12.53 19.94
CA GLU A 197 5.15 -12.66 21.28
C GLU A 197 4.25 -11.47 21.68
N VAL A 198 4.47 -10.29 21.11
CA VAL A 198 3.63 -9.09 21.41
C VAL A 198 2.21 -9.29 20.85
N PRO A 199 1.13 -9.19 21.64
CA PRO A 199 -0.24 -9.33 21.13
C PRO A 199 -0.56 -8.39 19.96
N LEU A 200 -1.43 -8.82 19.03
CA LEU A 200 -1.95 -7.93 17.99
C LEU A 200 -3.21 -7.23 18.49
N GLU A 201 -3.17 -5.91 18.51
CA GLU A 201 -4.37 -5.09 18.65
C GLU A 201 -5.04 -4.89 17.29
N ASN A 202 -6.37 -4.86 17.28
CA ASN A 202 -7.15 -4.62 16.07
C ASN A 202 -7.83 -3.26 16.14
N PHE A 203 -7.76 -2.50 15.05
CA PHE A 203 -8.60 -1.31 14.90
C PHE A 203 -10.03 -1.71 14.58
N GLU A 204 -10.98 -1.22 15.36
CA GLU A 204 -12.40 -1.43 15.11
C GLU A 204 -12.93 -0.43 14.07
N PHE A 205 -13.25 -0.96 12.89
CA PHE A 205 -13.84 -0.16 11.82
C PHE A 205 -15.32 0.11 12.06
N ARG A 206 -15.73 1.36 11.81
CA ARG A 206 -17.14 1.71 11.69
C ARG A 206 -17.73 1.03 10.47
N LYS A 207 -19.02 0.69 10.59
CA LYS A 207 -19.78 0.13 9.48
C LYS A 207 -20.09 1.23 8.46
N LEU A 208 -19.25 1.32 7.41
CA LEU A 208 -19.43 2.27 6.32
C LEU A 208 -20.49 1.77 5.33
N LYS A 209 -21.37 2.67 4.88
CA LYS A 209 -22.37 2.36 3.84
C LYS A 209 -21.67 2.21 2.48
N GLU A 210 -22.09 1.24 1.67
CA GLU A 210 -21.65 1.14 0.28
C GLU A 210 -22.08 2.40 -0.50
N LEU A 211 -21.12 3.02 -1.19
CA LEU A 211 -21.37 4.16 -2.06
C LEU A 211 -21.70 3.66 -3.46
N LYS A 212 -22.78 4.17 -4.05
CA LYS A 212 -23.18 3.90 -5.43
C LYS A 212 -23.40 5.22 -6.15
N VAL A 213 -22.62 5.50 -7.18
CA VAL A 213 -22.75 6.71 -7.99
C VAL A 213 -22.91 6.30 -9.45
N ALA A 214 -23.80 6.96 -10.19
CA ALA A 214 -23.85 6.81 -11.64
C ALA A 214 -22.46 7.16 -12.19
N GLY A 215 -21.87 6.23 -12.94
CA GLY A 215 -20.65 6.58 -13.67
C GLY A 215 -21.09 7.39 -14.87
N GLU A 216 -20.38 8.46 -15.19
CA GLU A 216 -20.50 9.12 -16.50
C GLU A 216 -20.28 8.11 -17.63
#